data_AF-A0A321L6A3-F1
#
_entry.id   AF-A0A321L6A3-F1
#
_cell.length_a   1.000
_cell.length_b   1.000
_cell.length_c   1.000
_cell.angle_alpha   90.00
_cell.angle_beta   90.00
_cell.angle_gamma   90.00
#
_symmetry.space_group_name_H-M   'P 1'
#
loop_
_entity.id
_entity.type
_entity.pdbx_description
1 polymer ?
#
loop_
_entity_poly.entity_id
_entity_poly.type
_entity_poly.pdbx_seq_one_letter_code
_entity_poly.pdbx_strand_id
1 'polypeptide(L)'
;MKNVRVQWFHIKLFCVLPLNSKLMDRKRMQKVANEGAAPMSTREIVHTINNQLTIVMGRASLMADTAEDPGTRSRCKEIQSAVQTISRLINRMPQE
;
A
#
# COMPACT_ATOMS: atom_id res chain seq x y z
N MET A 1 -3.83 8.00 -40.60
CA MET A 1 -3.26 8.33 -39.28
C MET A 1 -2.97 7.02 -38.57
N LYS A 2 -1.70 6.78 -38.21
CA LYS A 2 -1.19 5.47 -37.79
C LYS A 2 -1.51 5.18 -36.33
N ASN A 3 -2.00 3.95 -36.12
CA ASN A 3 -2.15 3.21 -34.87
C ASN A 3 -1.02 3.45 -33.86
N VAL A 4 -1.37 3.72 -32.61
CA VAL A 4 -0.51 3.43 -31.44
C VAL A 4 -1.32 2.57 -30.48
N ARG A 5 -1.21 1.24 -30.66
CA ARG A 5 -1.62 0.23 -29.69
C ARG A 5 -0.62 0.26 -28.54
N VAL A 6 -1.05 0.63 -27.35
CA VAL A 6 -0.26 0.41 -26.14
C VAL A 6 -0.53 -1.03 -25.68
N GLN A 7 0.44 -1.91 -25.98
CA GLN A 7 0.54 -3.27 -25.47
C GLN A 7 0.79 -3.24 -23.96
N TRP A 8 -0.23 -3.55 -23.17
CA TRP A 8 -0.10 -3.86 -21.75
C TRP A 8 0.21 -5.35 -21.61
N PHE A 9 1.49 -5.72 -21.61
CA PHE A 9 1.92 -7.08 -21.32
C PHE A 9 2.12 -7.27 -19.81
N HIS A 10 1.30 -8.17 -19.26
CA HIS A 10 1.59 -9.10 -18.17
C HIS A 10 2.05 -8.57 -16.80
N ILE A 11 1.06 -8.25 -15.95
CA ILE A 11 1.10 -8.69 -14.55
C ILE A 11 -0.22 -9.44 -14.27
N LYS A 12 -0.16 -10.77 -14.41
CA LYS A 12 -1.16 -11.68 -13.84
C LYS A 12 -0.95 -11.67 -12.32
N LEU A 13 -1.78 -10.94 -11.59
CA LEU A 13 -2.17 -11.36 -10.24
C LEU A 13 -3.65 -11.03 -10.02
N PHE A 14 -4.45 -12.01 -10.43
CA PHE A 14 -5.74 -12.40 -9.83
C PHE A 14 -6.26 -11.49 -8.72
N CYS A 15 -7.22 -10.63 -9.07
CA CYS A 15 -8.30 -10.27 -8.15
C CYS A 15 -9.60 -10.27 -8.94
N VAL A 16 -10.09 -11.47 -9.21
CA VAL A 16 -11.46 -11.70 -9.69
C VAL A 16 -12.38 -11.40 -8.51
N LEU A 17 -12.88 -10.17 -8.45
CA LEU A 17 -14.08 -9.83 -7.70
C LEU A 17 -15.25 -9.98 -8.65
N PRO A 18 -16.08 -11.05 -8.57
CA PRO A 18 -17.42 -10.94 -9.09
C PRO A 18 -18.23 -10.16 -8.05
N LEU A 19 -18.64 -8.95 -8.43
CA LEU A 19 -19.84 -8.36 -7.87
C LEU A 19 -20.99 -9.36 -8.07
N ASN A 20 -21.39 -10.08 -7.02
CA ASN A 20 -22.77 -10.49 -6.90
C ASN A 20 -23.22 -10.71 -5.46
N SER A 21 -24.38 -10.13 -5.20
CA SER A 21 -25.11 -10.06 -3.95
C SER A 21 -25.65 -11.41 -3.51
N LYS A 22 -25.42 -11.77 -2.24
CA LYS A 22 -26.40 -12.27 -1.26
C LYS A 22 -25.72 -13.15 -0.21
N LEU A 23 -25.88 -12.74 1.05
CA LEU A 23 -25.84 -13.59 2.24
C LEU A 23 -24.52 -14.38 2.46
N MET A 24 -23.43 -13.68 2.79
CA MET A 24 -22.28 -14.34 3.42
C MET A 24 -22.44 -14.32 4.94
N ASP A 25 -22.59 -15.52 5.50
CA ASP A 25 -22.70 -15.85 6.91
C ASP A 25 -21.62 -15.17 7.77
N ARG A 26 -22.04 -14.37 8.76
CA ARG A 26 -21.15 -13.68 9.73
C ARG A 26 -20.16 -14.63 10.40
N LYS A 27 -20.52 -15.90 10.58
CA LYS A 27 -19.66 -16.93 11.18
C LYS A 27 -18.45 -17.29 10.31
N ARG A 28 -18.51 -17.11 8.99
CA ARG A 28 -17.39 -17.43 8.09
C ARG A 28 -16.32 -16.33 8.08
N MET A 29 -16.70 -15.05 8.18
CA MET A 29 -15.72 -13.96 8.30
C MET A 29 -14.89 -14.06 9.58
N GLN A 30 -15.49 -14.51 10.68
CA GLN A 30 -14.79 -14.65 11.96
C GLN A 30 -13.80 -15.82 11.96
N LYS A 31 -14.02 -16.84 11.12
CA LYS A 31 -13.13 -17.99 10.98
C LYS A 31 -11.87 -17.67 10.15
N VAL A 32 -11.99 -16.87 9.08
CA VAL A 32 -10.81 -16.41 8.30
C VAL A 32 -9.95 -15.42 9.10
N ALA A 33 -10.54 -14.69 10.06
CA ALA A 33 -9.80 -13.78 10.93
C ALA A 33 -8.99 -14.52 12.02
N ASN A 34 -9.33 -15.78 12.34
CA ASN A 34 -8.78 -16.50 13.49
C ASN A 34 -7.90 -17.71 13.14
N GLU A 35 -7.83 -18.10 11.86
CA GLU A 35 -6.97 -19.20 11.41
C GLU A 35 -5.68 -18.62 10.80
N GLY A 36 -4.66 -18.42 11.64
CA GLY A 36 -3.27 -18.45 11.17
C GLY A 36 -2.41 -17.19 11.25
N ALA A 37 -2.81 -16.15 11.99
CA ALA A 37 -1.85 -15.10 12.35
C ALA A 37 -0.94 -15.64 13.47
N ALA A 38 0.12 -16.35 13.11
CA ALA A 38 1.25 -16.51 14.01
C ALA A 38 1.61 -15.10 14.54
N PRO A 39 1.82 -14.91 15.85
CA PRO A 39 2.13 -13.60 16.38
C PRO A 39 3.42 -13.12 15.73
N MET A 40 3.31 -12.17 14.78
CA MET A 40 4.48 -11.51 14.23
C MET A 40 5.17 -10.78 15.38
N SER A 41 6.48 -10.96 15.48
CA SER A 41 7.27 -10.17 16.40
C SER A 41 7.14 -8.68 16.07
N THR A 42 7.25 -7.82 17.09
CA THR A 42 7.26 -6.36 16.92
C THR A 42 8.26 -5.93 15.85
N ARG A 43 9.42 -6.60 15.79
CA ARG A 43 10.46 -6.39 14.77
C ARG A 43 9.99 -6.67 13.35
N GLU A 44 9.28 -7.77 13.12
CA GLU A 44 8.76 -8.13 11.80
C GLU A 44 7.65 -7.17 11.35
N ILE A 45 6.81 -6.72 12.29
CA ILE A 45 5.79 -5.70 12.03
C ILE A 45 6.47 -4.39 11.61
N VAL A 46 7.45 -3.92 12.38
CA VAL A 46 8.21 -2.69 12.11
C VAL A 46 8.89 -2.76 10.74
N HIS A 47 9.57 -3.87 10.44
CA HIS A 47 10.20 -4.09 9.15
C HIS A 47 9.19 -4.03 8.00
N THR A 48 8.04 -4.69 8.16
CA THR A 48 6.96 -4.70 7.16
C THR A 48 6.43 -3.28 6.92
N ILE A 49 6.18 -2.52 7.99
CA ILE A 49 5.69 -1.13 7.86
C ILE A 49 6.75 -0.26 7.16
N ASN A 50 8.02 -0.36 7.56
CA ASN A 50 9.10 0.40 6.92
C ASN A 50 9.22 0.11 5.41
N ASN A 51 9.04 -1.15 5.01
CA ASN A 51 9.03 -1.51 3.59
C ASN A 51 7.86 -0.83 2.85
N GLN A 52 6.65 -0.85 3.40
CA GLN A 52 5.50 -0.17 2.80
C GLN A 52 5.70 1.35 2.72
N LEU A 53 6.23 1.98 3.78
CA LEU A 53 6.54 3.41 3.80
C LEU A 53 7.58 3.78 2.73
N THR A 54 8.59 2.94 2.51
CA THR A 54 9.60 3.14 1.46
C THR A 54 8.96 3.18 0.07
N ILE A 55 8.02 2.27 -0.22
CA ILE A 55 7.28 2.24 -1.48
C ILE A 55 6.44 3.51 -1.66
N VAL A 56 5.71 3.92 -0.62
CA VAL A 56 4.88 5.13 -0.67
C VAL A 56 5.75 6.38 -0.87
N MET A 57 6.87 6.48 -0.17
CA MET A 57 7.84 7.58 -0.33
C MET A 57 8.35 7.66 -1.77
N GLY A 58 8.82 6.54 -2.33
CA GLY A 58 9.34 6.49 -3.69
C GLY A 58 8.30 6.92 -4.73
N ARG A 59 7.05 6.42 -4.59
CA ARG A 59 5.94 6.80 -5.48
C ARG A 59 5.60 8.29 -5.37
N ALA A 60 5.52 8.82 -4.15
CA ALA A 60 5.24 10.23 -3.94
C ALA A 60 6.37 11.12 -4.50
N SER A 61 7.64 10.70 -4.41
CA SER A 61 8.77 11.40 -5.04
C SER A 61 8.65 11.43 -6.55
N LEU A 62 8.48 10.26 -7.18
CA LEU A 62 8.35 10.16 -8.64
C LEU A 62 7.15 10.98 -9.17
N MET A 63 6.03 10.96 -8.45
CA MET A 63 4.87 11.77 -8.81
C MET A 63 5.11 13.27 -8.63
N ALA A 64 5.81 13.69 -7.57
CA ALA A 64 6.15 15.11 -7.38
C ALA A 64 7.05 15.63 -8.50
N ASP A 65 7.97 14.80 -9.00
CA ASP A 65 8.92 15.18 -10.04
C ASP A 65 8.29 15.22 -11.43
N THR A 66 7.28 14.39 -11.69
CA THR A 66 6.63 14.25 -13.00
C THR A 66 5.31 15.00 -13.13
N ALA A 67 4.68 15.42 -12.02
CA ALA A 67 3.39 16.10 -12.07
C ALA A 67 3.51 17.54 -12.59
N GLU A 68 2.79 17.85 -13.67
CA GLU A 68 2.69 19.23 -14.17
C GLU A 68 1.83 20.11 -13.25
N ASP A 69 0.76 19.55 -12.68
CA ASP A 69 -0.15 20.23 -11.77
C ASP A 69 0.52 20.61 -10.42
N PRO A 70 0.55 21.90 -10.04
CA PRO A 70 1.10 22.34 -8.76
C PRO A 70 0.37 21.75 -7.55
N GLY A 71 -0.94 21.50 -7.65
CA GLY A 71 -1.72 20.91 -6.56
C GLY A 71 -1.27 19.49 -6.23
N THR A 72 -1.03 18.69 -7.25
CA THR A 72 -0.51 17.33 -7.14
C THR A 72 0.88 17.32 -6.52
N ARG A 73 1.78 18.23 -6.95
CA ARG A 73 3.11 18.38 -6.33
C ARG A 73 3.04 18.72 -4.85
N SER A 74 2.14 19.62 -4.44
CA SER A 74 1.95 19.96 -3.03
C SER A 74 1.51 18.75 -2.20
N ARG A 75 0.49 18.02 -2.68
CA ARG A 75 -0.02 16.82 -1.98
C ARG A 75 1.05 15.73 -1.88
N CYS A 76 1.86 15.55 -2.93
CA CYS A 76 2.98 14.60 -2.87
C CYS A 76 4.01 14.99 -1.80
N LYS A 77 4.32 16.27 -1.62
CA LYS A 77 5.20 16.76 -0.54
C LYS A 77 4.61 16.56 0.85
N GLU A 78 3.29 16.74 0.99
CA GLU A 78 2.58 16.45 2.24
C GLU A 78 2.67 14.95 2.60
N ILE A 79 2.46 14.08 1.61
CA ILE A 79 2.61 12.62 1.79
C ILE A 79 4.04 12.27 2.20
N GLN A 80 5.06 12.83 1.54
CA GLN A 80 6.47 12.61 1.93
C GLN A 80 6.73 13.04 3.39
N SER A 81 6.21 14.19 3.79
CA SER A 81 6.36 14.71 5.16
C SER A 81 5.67 13.82 6.19
N ALA A 82 4.47 13.32 5.88
CA ALA A 82 3.73 12.38 6.71
C ALA A 82 4.50 11.05 6.86
N VAL A 83 5.02 10.48 5.76
CA VAL A 83 5.81 9.24 5.80
C VAL A 83 7.07 9.41 6.66
N GLN A 84 7.78 10.53 6.54
CA GLN A 84 8.95 10.81 7.40
C GLN A 84 8.56 10.86 8.88
N THR A 85 7.43 11.49 9.19
CA THR A 85 6.92 11.58 10.57
C THR A 85 6.61 10.19 11.12
N ILE A 86 5.91 9.35 10.36
CA ILE A 86 5.58 7.98 10.74
C ILE A 86 6.85 7.16 10.94
N SER A 87 7.81 7.25 10.03
CA SER A 87 9.09 6.53 10.14
C SER A 87 9.85 6.89 11.41
N ARG A 88 9.86 8.18 11.80
CA ARG A 88 10.45 8.62 13.09
C ARG A 88 9.73 8.04 14.30
N LEU A 89 8.40 7.92 14.25
CA LEU A 89 7.62 7.34 15.34
C LEU A 89 7.89 5.84 15.49
N ILE A 90 7.94 5.12 14.37
CA ILE A 90 8.24 3.68 14.36
C ILE A 90 9.64 3.40 14.89
N ASN A 91 10.63 4.22 14.52
CA ASN A 91 12.01 4.08 15.03
C ASN A 91 12.14 4.33 16.54
N ARG A 92 11.11 4.92 17.18
CA ARG A 92 11.05 5.08 18.65
C ARG A 92 10.33 3.93 19.34
N MET A 93 9.74 2.98 18.60
CA MET A 93 9.12 1.80 19.19
C MET A 93 10.18 0.83 19.70
N PRO A 94 10.02 0.28 20.92
CA PRO A 94 10.91 -0.74 21.45
C PRO A 94 10.91 -1.97 20.53
N GLN A 95 12.11 -2.43 20.18
CA GLN A 95 12.35 -3.59 19.30
C GLN A 95 12.80 -4.78 20.17
N GLU A 96 11.98 -5.17 21.14
CA GLU A 96 12.23 -6.34 22.01
C GLU A 96 11.99 -7.65 21.25
#